data_AF-A0ABD3F4P3-F1
#
_entry.id   AF-A0ABD3F4P3-F1
#
_cell.length_a   1.000
_cell.length_b   1.000
_cell.length_c   1.000
_cell.angle_alpha   90.00
_cell.angle_beta   90.00
_cell.angle_gamma   90.00
#
_symmetry.space_group_name_H-M   'P 1'
#
loop_
_entity.id
_entity.type
_entity.pdbx_description
1 polymer ?
#
loop_
_entity_poly.entity_id
_entity_poly.type
_entity_poly.pdbx_seq_one_letter_code
_entity_poly.pdbx_strand_id
1 'polypeptide(L)'
;MPSRSSALASPTVSPTSSPLSIDLLDGPSRRLLKARHHDMDKMEIQTNTLTAVLHYETIKFTIYKLQIRSTARFADAGEWTLVKRYSEFFYFRQTLLKLFEKWDLQFHSDTERQQCKEFALATALLLPALEIPTFPRKHMRCDTVAIVKERQTKLQQFVRKMLDAYTDISVFLHDTQSRNTRAFTNLSEILKVLEEFMVIPPQQKEINRRQTAAVLALEDVEVDQNTTSDYKERTCCICLNDYDSDEEEEEVVEDRMVKLPCSHLFHEDCVIDWFNTSTTCPLCRQPAFADEPWSFDVSIN
;
A
#
# COMPACT_ATOMS: atom_id res chain seq x y z
N MET A 1 -45.75 10.41 -24.05
CA MET A 1 -45.30 11.80 -23.82
C MET A 1 -46.19 12.38 -22.73
N PRO A 2 -45.66 12.90 -21.61
CA PRO A 2 -44.35 13.50 -21.47
C PRO A 2 -43.37 12.68 -20.61
N SER A 3 -42.12 12.97 -20.89
CA SER A 3 -40.90 12.31 -20.45
C SER A 3 -40.38 13.00 -19.19
N ARG A 4 -40.00 12.25 -18.17
CA ARG A 4 -39.12 12.74 -17.10
C ARG A 4 -37.99 11.75 -16.88
N SER A 5 -36.88 12.07 -17.51
CA SER A 5 -35.57 11.45 -17.38
C SER A 5 -35.05 11.72 -15.96
N SER A 6 -34.97 10.70 -15.11
CA SER A 6 -34.15 10.75 -13.90
C SER A 6 -32.76 10.21 -14.27
N ALA A 7 -31.80 11.12 -14.46
CA ALA A 7 -30.40 10.74 -14.55
C ALA A 7 -30.00 10.05 -13.23
N LEU A 8 -29.65 8.76 -13.30
CA LEU A 8 -28.99 8.09 -12.19
C LEU A 8 -27.59 8.69 -12.08
N ALA A 9 -27.38 9.52 -11.05
CA ALA A 9 -26.06 9.85 -10.59
C ALA A 9 -25.35 8.56 -10.17
N SER A 10 -24.20 8.30 -10.78
CA SER A 10 -23.28 7.26 -10.35
C SER A 10 -22.78 7.60 -8.94
N PRO A 11 -22.70 6.65 -7.99
CA PRO A 11 -22.00 6.90 -6.76
C PRO A 11 -20.50 6.90 -7.09
N THR A 12 -19.92 8.08 -7.09
CA THR A 12 -18.48 8.30 -6.97
C THR A 12 -17.99 7.53 -5.75
N VAL A 13 -17.14 6.53 -6.00
CA VAL A 13 -16.44 5.79 -4.96
C VAL A 13 -15.39 6.74 -4.41
N SER A 14 -15.64 7.28 -3.21
CA SER A 14 -14.65 8.02 -2.45
C SER A 14 -13.47 7.11 -2.08
N PRO A 15 -12.24 7.65 -2.03
CA PRO A 15 -11.05 6.86 -1.72
C PRO A 15 -11.18 6.32 -0.30
N THR A 16 -10.93 5.02 -0.16
CA THR A 16 -11.00 4.32 1.11
C THR A 16 -9.98 4.90 2.08
N SER A 17 -10.43 5.59 3.13
CA SER A 17 -9.56 6.06 4.21
C SER A 17 -8.90 4.88 4.90
N SER A 18 -7.57 4.83 4.83
CA SER A 18 -6.80 3.87 5.59
C SER A 18 -6.85 4.20 7.09
N PRO A 19 -6.97 3.21 8.00
CA PRO A 19 -7.02 3.46 9.44
C PRO A 19 -5.76 4.06 10.07
N LEU A 20 -4.61 4.04 9.40
CA LEU A 20 -3.56 5.03 9.68
C LEU A 20 -3.94 6.31 8.94
N SER A 21 -4.60 7.25 9.63
CA SER A 21 -4.72 8.59 9.06
C SER A 21 -3.32 9.20 8.97
N ILE A 22 -3.02 9.83 7.84
CA ILE A 22 -1.80 10.62 7.62
C ILE A 22 -1.63 11.63 8.78
N ASP A 23 -2.74 12.14 9.34
CA ASP A 23 -2.77 13.13 10.42
C ASP A 23 -2.25 12.61 11.77
N LEU A 24 -2.08 11.30 11.95
CA LEU A 24 -1.59 10.68 13.19
C LEU A 24 -0.06 10.48 13.20
N LEU A 25 0.62 10.72 12.07
CA LEU A 25 2.06 10.58 11.92
C LEU A 25 2.70 11.96 11.70
N ASP A 26 3.91 12.13 12.22
CA ASP A 26 4.70 13.34 11.99
C ASP A 26 6.02 13.01 11.25
N GLY A 27 6.59 14.00 10.58
CA GLY A 27 7.90 13.91 9.94
C GLY A 27 8.03 12.80 8.86
N PRO A 28 9.15 12.05 8.84
CA PRO A 28 9.46 11.08 7.76
C PRO A 28 8.44 9.95 7.59
N SER A 29 7.78 9.54 8.68
CA SER A 29 6.83 8.42 8.67
C SER A 29 5.49 8.80 8.03
N ARG A 30 5.05 10.05 8.22
CA ARG A 30 3.91 10.63 7.48
C ARG A 30 4.19 10.60 5.97
N ARG A 31 5.36 11.10 5.57
CA ARG A 31 5.78 11.16 4.16
C ARG A 31 5.85 9.77 3.53
N LEU A 32 6.38 8.80 4.27
CA LEU A 32 6.46 7.42 3.83
C LEU A 32 5.07 6.80 3.66
N LEU A 33 4.13 7.05 4.58
CA LEU A 33 2.75 6.58 4.43
C LEU A 33 2.08 7.20 3.21
N LYS A 34 2.21 8.52 3.02
CA LYS A 34 1.70 9.25 1.85
C LYS A 34 2.25 8.64 0.54
N ALA A 35 3.55 8.42 0.46
CA ALA A 35 4.19 7.79 -0.69
C ALA A 35 3.65 6.38 -0.98
N ARG A 36 3.34 5.60 0.06
CA ARG A 36 2.77 4.26 -0.09
C ARG A 36 1.33 4.28 -0.56
N HIS A 37 0.50 5.15 -0.01
CA HIS A 37 -0.89 5.31 -0.45
C HIS A 37 -0.95 5.75 -1.90
N HIS A 38 -0.07 6.67 -2.31
CA HIS A 38 0.00 7.10 -3.69
C HIS A 38 0.44 6.00 -4.68
N ASP A 39 1.44 5.19 -4.33
CA ASP A 39 1.81 4.02 -5.16
C ASP A 39 0.66 2.99 -5.21
N MET A 40 -0.05 2.80 -4.10
CA MET A 40 -1.23 1.93 -4.06
C MET A 40 -2.37 2.46 -4.94
N ASP A 41 -2.63 3.76 -4.98
CA ASP A 41 -3.64 4.37 -5.83
C ASP A 41 -3.35 4.16 -7.31
N LYS A 42 -2.06 4.19 -7.69
CA LYS A 42 -1.60 3.86 -9.05
C LYS A 42 -1.52 2.37 -9.33
N MET A 43 -1.76 1.50 -8.35
CA MET A 43 -1.77 0.04 -8.55
C MET A 43 -3.08 -0.44 -9.17
N GLU A 44 -2.98 -1.34 -10.13
CA GLU A 44 -4.11 -2.04 -10.74
C GLU A 44 -4.02 -3.55 -10.53
N ILE A 45 -5.19 -4.18 -10.35
CA ILE A 45 -5.33 -5.63 -10.24
C ILE A 45 -6.34 -6.10 -11.29
N GLN A 46 -5.86 -6.88 -12.27
CA GLN A 46 -6.70 -7.53 -13.27
C GLN A 46 -6.90 -9.00 -12.88
N THR A 47 -8.15 -9.42 -12.73
CA THR A 47 -8.48 -10.80 -12.35
C THR A 47 -9.03 -11.58 -13.52
N ASN A 48 -8.36 -12.68 -13.87
CA ASN A 48 -8.81 -13.67 -14.84
C ASN A 48 -9.13 -14.99 -14.13
N THR A 49 -10.04 -15.78 -14.70
CA THR A 49 -10.42 -17.08 -14.14
C THR A 49 -10.12 -18.19 -15.13
N LEU A 50 -9.61 -19.31 -14.62
CA LEU A 50 -9.28 -20.50 -15.38
C LEU A 50 -9.94 -21.71 -14.74
N THR A 51 -10.42 -22.65 -15.55
CA THR A 51 -10.90 -23.95 -15.05
C THR A 51 -9.78 -24.97 -15.18
N ALA A 52 -9.31 -25.50 -14.06
CA ALA A 52 -8.37 -26.61 -14.03
C ALA A 52 -9.10 -27.94 -13.87
N VAL A 53 -8.57 -29.01 -14.48
CA VAL A 53 -9.13 -30.37 -14.43
C VAL A 53 -8.04 -31.31 -13.94
N LEU A 54 -8.33 -32.09 -12.90
CA LEU A 54 -7.43 -33.17 -12.46
C LEU A 54 -7.61 -34.40 -13.36
N HIS A 55 -6.51 -34.80 -14.00
CA HIS A 55 -6.48 -35.76 -15.11
C HIS A 55 -7.07 -37.15 -14.77
N TYR A 56 -7.06 -37.53 -13.49
CA TYR A 56 -7.46 -38.86 -13.02
C TYR A 56 -8.88 -38.92 -12.43
N GLU A 57 -9.48 -37.79 -12.09
CA GLU A 57 -10.73 -37.74 -11.29
C GLU A 57 -11.85 -36.91 -11.92
N THR A 58 -11.65 -36.28 -13.10
CA THR A 58 -12.61 -35.34 -13.72
C THR A 58 -13.07 -34.18 -12.82
N ILE A 59 -12.42 -33.98 -11.67
CA ILE A 59 -12.70 -32.88 -10.75
C ILE A 59 -12.24 -31.59 -11.40
N LYS A 60 -13.19 -30.67 -11.56
CA LYS A 60 -12.96 -29.31 -12.07
C LYS A 60 -12.94 -28.34 -10.91
N PHE A 61 -11.99 -27.41 -10.92
CA PHE A 61 -11.96 -26.30 -9.96
C PHE A 61 -11.51 -25.01 -10.63
N THR A 62 -11.95 -23.90 -10.06
CA THR A 62 -11.62 -22.56 -10.55
C THR A 62 -10.32 -22.06 -9.93
N ILE A 63 -9.43 -21.55 -10.77
CA ILE A 63 -8.23 -20.82 -10.42
C ILE A 63 -8.44 -19.35 -10.75
N TYR A 64 -8.04 -18.47 -9.83
CA TYR A 64 -8.06 -17.03 -9.97
C TYR A 64 -6.63 -16.56 -10.21
N LYS A 65 -6.41 -15.92 -11.36
CA LYS A 65 -5.14 -15.32 -11.77
C LYS A 65 -5.29 -13.80 -11.61
N LEU A 66 -4.66 -13.22 -10.59
CA LEU A 66 -4.68 -11.79 -10.33
C LEU A 66 -3.34 -11.20 -10.78
N GLN A 67 -3.36 -10.46 -11.89
CA GLN A 67 -2.20 -9.70 -12.37
C GLN A 67 -2.17 -8.36 -11.66
N ILE A 68 -1.08 -8.08 -10.96
CA ILE A 68 -0.89 -6.90 -10.12
C ILE A 68 0.23 -6.08 -10.75
N ARG A 69 -0.04 -4.82 -11.05
CA ARG A 69 0.93 -3.89 -11.69
C ARG A 69 0.74 -2.47 -11.17
N SER A 70 1.81 -1.67 -11.20
CA SER A 70 1.72 -0.22 -10.94
C SER A 70 1.69 0.55 -12.26
N THR A 71 0.79 1.51 -12.38
CA THR A 71 0.73 2.44 -13.53
C THR A 71 1.74 3.58 -13.41
N ALA A 72 2.39 3.72 -12.24
CA ALA A 72 3.35 4.78 -11.96
C ALA A 72 4.72 4.56 -12.62
N ARG A 73 4.99 3.35 -13.14
CA ARG A 73 6.30 2.91 -13.59
C ARG A 73 6.33 2.79 -15.11
N PHE A 74 7.40 3.29 -15.73
CA PHE A 74 7.66 3.07 -17.15
C PHE A 74 8.17 1.63 -17.33
N ALA A 75 7.54 0.86 -18.23
CA ALA A 75 7.73 -0.59 -18.48
C ALA A 75 7.06 -1.53 -17.46
N ASP A 76 6.93 -2.82 -17.78
CA ASP A 76 6.36 -3.90 -16.94
C ASP A 76 7.19 -4.21 -15.66
N ALA A 77 8.02 -3.24 -15.23
CA ALA A 77 8.90 -3.33 -14.08
C ALA A 77 8.08 -3.39 -12.78
N GLY A 78 7.99 -4.59 -12.20
CA GLY A 78 7.24 -4.84 -10.97
C GLY A 78 5.82 -5.34 -11.19
N GLU A 79 5.45 -5.80 -12.39
CA GLU A 79 4.25 -6.64 -12.54
C GLU A 79 4.51 -8.02 -11.93
N TRP A 80 3.53 -8.55 -11.20
CA TRP A 80 3.52 -9.96 -10.81
C TRP A 80 2.11 -10.55 -10.84
N THR A 81 2.03 -11.88 -10.84
CA THR A 81 0.75 -12.59 -10.87
C THR A 81 0.58 -13.44 -9.62
N LEU A 82 -0.49 -13.20 -8.88
CA LEU A 82 -0.97 -14.07 -7.83
C LEU A 82 -1.94 -15.12 -8.41
N VAL A 83 -1.56 -16.39 -8.35
CA VAL A 83 -2.38 -17.51 -8.86
C VAL A 83 -2.85 -18.37 -7.69
N LYS A 84 -4.16 -18.38 -7.42
CA LYS A 84 -4.73 -19.05 -6.25
C LYS A 84 -6.10 -19.65 -6.55
N ARG A 85 -6.44 -20.76 -5.90
CA ARG A 85 -7.83 -21.28 -5.84
C ARG A 85 -8.57 -20.71 -4.62
N TYR A 86 -9.91 -20.68 -4.66
CA TYR A 86 -10.72 -20.15 -3.55
C TYR A 86 -10.38 -20.74 -2.18
N SER A 87 -10.09 -22.04 -2.11
CA SER A 87 -9.75 -22.69 -0.84
C SER A 87 -8.47 -22.13 -0.22
N GLU A 88 -7.49 -21.70 -1.01
CA GLU A 88 -6.28 -21.05 -0.49
C GLU A 88 -6.60 -19.70 0.15
N PHE A 89 -7.43 -18.86 -0.50
CA PHE A 89 -7.93 -17.62 0.11
C PHE A 89 -8.71 -17.90 1.40
N PHE A 90 -9.55 -18.93 1.40
CA PHE A 90 -10.31 -19.33 2.58
C PHE A 90 -9.39 -19.73 3.73
N TYR A 91 -8.37 -20.57 3.48
CA TYR A 91 -7.42 -20.97 4.52
C TYR A 91 -6.59 -19.79 5.01
N PHE A 92 -6.11 -18.93 4.11
CA PHE A 92 -5.40 -17.71 4.46
C PHE A 92 -6.23 -16.79 5.38
N ARG A 93 -7.50 -16.56 5.04
CA ARG A 93 -8.45 -15.84 5.90
C ARG A 93 -8.56 -16.47 7.28
N GLN A 94 -8.68 -17.80 7.35
CA GLN A 94 -8.75 -18.51 8.63
C GLN A 94 -7.46 -18.36 9.44
N THR A 95 -6.30 -18.39 8.79
CA THR A 95 -5.01 -18.15 9.45
C THR A 95 -4.97 -16.77 10.08
N LEU A 96 -5.34 -15.71 9.34
CA LEU A 96 -5.37 -14.35 9.88
C LEU A 96 -6.33 -14.21 11.06
N LEU A 97 -7.55 -14.76 10.95
CA LEU A 97 -8.52 -14.72 12.06
C LEU A 97 -8.01 -15.43 13.32
N LYS A 98 -7.32 -16.57 13.16
CA LYS A 98 -6.69 -17.28 14.29
C LYS A 98 -5.56 -16.48 14.91
N LEU A 99 -4.79 -15.73 14.12
CA LEU A 99 -3.77 -14.83 14.65
C LEU A 99 -4.40 -13.71 15.48
N PHE A 100 -5.50 -13.12 15.01
CA PHE A 100 -6.24 -12.12 15.78
C PHE A 100 -6.81 -12.70 17.08
N GLU A 101 -7.44 -13.88 17.03
CA GLU A 101 -7.94 -14.56 18.23
C GLU A 101 -6.82 -14.86 19.23
N LYS A 102 -5.69 -15.38 18.75
CA LYS A 102 -4.49 -15.63 19.58
C LYS A 102 -3.93 -14.34 20.18
N TRP A 103 -3.94 -13.23 19.45
CA TRP A 103 -3.46 -11.93 19.95
C TRP A 103 -4.45 -11.36 20.98
N ASP A 104 -5.76 -11.43 20.71
CA ASP A 104 -6.80 -10.94 21.62
C ASP A 104 -6.75 -11.64 23.00
N LEU A 105 -6.54 -12.96 23.01
CA LEU A 105 -6.36 -13.76 24.23
C LEU A 105 -5.11 -13.41 25.05
N GLN A 106 -4.18 -12.63 24.52
CA GLN A 106 -2.96 -12.24 25.24
C GLN A 106 -3.15 -11.00 26.12
N PHE A 107 -4.25 -10.27 25.97
CA PHE A 107 -4.57 -9.11 26.79
C PHE A 107 -5.20 -9.55 28.12
N HIS A 108 -4.79 -8.91 29.21
CA HIS A 108 -5.31 -9.19 30.55
C HIS A 108 -6.48 -8.28 30.92
N SER A 109 -6.68 -7.18 30.18
CA SER A 109 -7.77 -6.21 30.38
C SER A 109 -8.17 -5.53 29.08
N ASP A 110 -9.43 -5.08 29.00
CA ASP A 110 -9.93 -4.31 27.86
C ASP A 110 -9.19 -2.98 27.69
N THR A 111 -8.72 -2.37 28.78
CA THR A 111 -7.91 -1.14 28.73
C THR A 111 -6.57 -1.37 28.03
N GLU A 112 -5.89 -2.47 28.35
CA GLU A 112 -4.62 -2.85 27.69
C GLU A 112 -4.84 -3.07 26.18
N ARG A 113 -5.94 -3.77 25.84
CA ARG A 113 -6.36 -4.01 24.46
C ARG A 113 -6.61 -2.71 23.69
N GLN A 114 -7.34 -1.77 24.29
CA GLN A 114 -7.65 -0.47 23.68
C GLN A 114 -6.43 0.44 23.51
N GLN A 115 -5.44 0.32 24.41
CA GLN A 115 -4.20 1.10 24.35
C GLN A 115 -3.18 0.54 23.36
N CYS A 116 -3.32 -0.72 22.92
CA CYS A 116 -2.42 -1.34 21.96
C CYS A 116 -2.67 -0.82 20.54
N LYS A 117 -1.85 0.16 20.13
CA LYS A 117 -1.93 0.80 18.81
C LYS A 117 -1.75 -0.21 17.67
N GLU A 118 -0.84 -1.17 17.83
CA GLU A 118 -0.55 -2.21 16.83
C GLU A 118 -1.75 -3.10 16.56
N PHE A 119 -2.47 -3.46 17.63
CA PHE A 119 -3.68 -4.27 17.53
C PHE A 119 -4.83 -3.47 16.92
N ALA A 120 -5.04 -2.23 17.37
CA ALA A 120 -6.04 -1.33 16.79
C ALA A 120 -5.81 -1.10 15.28
N LEU A 121 -4.54 -0.89 14.89
CA LEU A 121 -4.12 -0.78 13.50
C LEU A 121 -4.46 -2.04 12.70
N ALA A 122 -3.96 -3.20 13.12
CA ALA A 122 -4.13 -4.45 12.38
C ALA A 122 -5.62 -4.81 12.24
N THR A 123 -6.40 -4.61 13.31
CA THR A 123 -7.83 -4.90 13.29
C THR A 123 -8.57 -4.00 12.31
N ALA A 124 -8.29 -2.70 12.32
CA ALA A 124 -8.95 -1.76 11.42
C ALA A 124 -8.58 -2.00 9.95
N LEU A 125 -7.33 -2.38 9.65
CA LEU A 125 -6.87 -2.66 8.27
C LEU A 125 -7.42 -3.97 7.72
N LEU A 126 -7.39 -5.04 8.52
CA LEU A 126 -7.59 -6.41 8.01
C LEU A 126 -9.00 -6.95 8.24
N LEU A 127 -9.61 -6.72 9.41
CA LEU A 127 -10.90 -7.35 9.75
C LEU A 127 -12.03 -7.03 8.76
N PRO A 128 -12.20 -5.78 8.27
CA PRO A 128 -13.29 -5.47 7.33
C PRO A 128 -13.26 -6.33 6.05
N ALA A 129 -12.07 -6.68 5.57
CA ALA A 129 -11.89 -7.53 4.39
C ALA A 129 -12.06 -9.02 4.70
N LEU A 130 -11.86 -9.44 5.96
CA LEU A 130 -12.03 -10.81 6.41
C LEU A 130 -13.51 -11.13 6.72
N GLU A 131 -14.35 -10.16 7.02
CA GLU A 131 -15.74 -10.38 7.37
C GLU A 131 -16.64 -10.78 6.19
N ILE A 132 -17.76 -11.45 6.50
CA ILE A 132 -18.80 -11.80 5.52
C ILE A 132 -19.89 -10.73 5.64
N PRO A 133 -20.37 -10.10 4.53
CA PRO A 133 -20.36 -10.62 3.16
C PRO A 133 -19.20 -10.13 2.26
N THR A 134 -18.29 -9.31 2.76
CA THR A 134 -17.14 -8.78 2.02
C THR A 134 -16.29 -9.90 1.44
N PHE A 135 -15.91 -10.86 2.27
CA PHE A 135 -15.26 -12.10 1.84
C PHE A 135 -16.29 -13.09 1.26
N PRO A 136 -16.01 -13.73 0.11
CA PRO A 136 -16.95 -14.64 -0.53
C PRO A 136 -17.19 -15.91 0.32
N ARG A 137 -18.45 -16.32 0.46
CA ARG A 137 -18.83 -17.49 1.25
C ARG A 137 -18.34 -18.81 0.64
N LYS A 138 -18.11 -19.80 1.49
CA LYS A 138 -17.75 -21.16 1.06
C LYS A 138 -19.01 -21.85 0.55
N HIS A 139 -18.91 -22.47 -0.62
CA HIS A 139 -19.99 -23.28 -1.20
C HIS A 139 -19.60 -24.76 -1.17
N MET A 140 -20.53 -25.62 -0.76
CA MET A 140 -20.39 -27.09 -0.77
C MET A 140 -20.91 -27.68 -2.09
N ARG A 141 -20.56 -27.07 -3.23
CA ARG A 141 -20.97 -27.50 -4.57
C ARG A 141 -19.95 -27.05 -5.62
N CYS A 142 -20.07 -27.57 -6.85
CA CYS A 142 -19.28 -27.10 -7.98
C CYS A 142 -19.52 -25.60 -8.25
N ASP A 143 -18.49 -24.93 -8.73
CA ASP A 143 -18.57 -23.51 -9.06
C ASP A 143 -19.51 -23.29 -10.25
N THR A 144 -20.53 -22.45 -10.05
CA THR A 144 -21.38 -21.96 -11.14
C THR A 144 -20.80 -20.66 -11.70
N VAL A 145 -21.20 -20.26 -12.90
CA VAL A 145 -20.78 -18.98 -13.50
C VAL A 145 -21.05 -17.79 -12.57
N ALA A 146 -22.18 -17.80 -11.87
CA ALA A 146 -22.52 -16.77 -10.89
C ALA A 146 -21.56 -16.76 -9.68
N ILE A 147 -21.20 -17.93 -9.14
CA ILE A 147 -20.23 -18.06 -8.04
C ILE A 147 -18.85 -17.57 -8.49
N VAL A 148 -18.42 -17.93 -9.70
CA VAL A 148 -17.13 -17.51 -10.24
C VAL A 148 -17.08 -15.98 -10.38
N LYS A 149 -18.13 -15.37 -10.94
CA LYS A 149 -18.22 -13.91 -11.09
C LYS A 149 -18.23 -13.18 -9.74
N GLU A 150 -19.00 -13.66 -8.76
CA GLU A 150 -19.00 -13.09 -7.41
C GLU A 150 -17.60 -13.15 -6.78
N ARG A 151 -16.97 -14.33 -6.82
CA ARG A 151 -15.63 -14.53 -6.26
C ARG A 151 -14.58 -13.71 -6.98
N GLN A 152 -14.66 -13.56 -8.31
CA GLN A 152 -13.72 -12.75 -9.07
C GLN A 152 -13.66 -11.32 -8.51
N THR A 153 -14.82 -10.67 -8.36
CA THR A 153 -14.88 -9.30 -7.83
C THR A 153 -14.45 -9.22 -6.38
N LYS A 154 -14.97 -10.10 -5.51
CA LYS A 154 -14.68 -10.05 -4.07
C LYS A 154 -13.24 -10.42 -3.74
N LEU A 155 -12.65 -11.40 -4.43
CA LEU A 155 -11.26 -11.79 -4.21
C LEU A 155 -10.30 -10.71 -4.72
N GLN A 156 -10.63 -10.03 -5.81
CA GLN A 156 -9.84 -8.86 -6.26
C GLN A 156 -9.83 -7.75 -5.22
N GLN A 157 -11.00 -7.37 -4.69
CA GLN A 157 -11.11 -6.38 -3.61
C GLN A 157 -10.39 -6.83 -2.34
N PHE A 158 -10.50 -8.11 -1.99
CA PHE A 158 -9.79 -8.70 -0.87
C PHE A 158 -8.27 -8.55 -1.01
N VAL A 159 -7.72 -8.91 -2.18
CA VAL A 159 -6.27 -8.78 -2.46
C VAL A 159 -5.82 -7.32 -2.41
N ARG A 160 -6.61 -6.38 -2.96
CA ARG A 160 -6.32 -4.94 -2.85
C ARG A 160 -6.22 -4.52 -1.38
N LYS A 161 -7.19 -4.90 -0.54
CA LYS A 161 -7.18 -4.58 0.89
C LYS A 161 -6.04 -5.24 1.66
N MET A 162 -5.62 -6.45 1.28
CA MET A 162 -4.43 -7.08 1.88
C MET A 162 -3.14 -6.36 1.51
N LEU A 163 -3.05 -5.80 0.30
CA LEU A 163 -1.92 -4.97 -0.12
C LEU A 163 -1.91 -3.62 0.60
N ASP A 164 -3.06 -2.95 0.72
CA ASP A 164 -3.20 -1.72 1.53
C ASP A 164 -2.77 -1.99 2.99
N ALA A 165 -3.19 -3.12 3.56
CA ALA A 165 -2.79 -3.49 4.92
C ALA A 165 -1.28 -3.80 5.01
N TYR A 166 -0.71 -4.47 4.01
CA TYR A 166 0.71 -4.76 3.95
C TYR A 166 1.55 -3.49 3.91
N THR A 167 1.16 -2.48 3.11
CA THR A 167 1.88 -1.21 3.04
C THR A 167 1.87 -0.51 4.39
N ASP A 168 0.71 -0.39 5.01
CA ASP A 168 0.52 0.40 6.22
C ASP A 168 1.17 -0.25 7.43
N ILE A 169 1.04 -1.57 7.56
CA ILE A 169 1.74 -2.33 8.61
C ILE A 169 3.26 -2.22 8.41
N SER A 170 3.75 -2.30 7.18
CA SER A 170 5.19 -2.16 6.90
C SER A 170 5.71 -0.77 7.27
N VAL A 171 4.95 0.30 7.01
CA VAL A 171 5.33 1.67 7.40
C VAL A 171 5.33 1.81 8.93
N PHE A 172 4.28 1.32 9.58
CA PHE A 172 4.18 1.36 11.04
C PHE A 172 5.34 0.62 11.73
N LEU A 173 5.68 -0.59 11.26
CA LEU A 173 6.80 -1.35 11.81
C LEU A 173 8.16 -0.69 11.57
N HIS A 174 8.29 0.10 10.49
CA HIS A 174 9.49 0.90 10.23
C HIS A 174 9.65 2.04 11.24
N ASP A 175 8.56 2.75 11.56
CA ASP A 175 8.52 3.88 12.50
C ASP A 175 8.67 3.44 13.96
N THR A 176 8.23 2.22 14.29
CA THR A 176 8.21 1.74 15.66
C THR A 176 9.62 1.56 16.24
N GLN A 177 9.95 2.36 17.26
CA GLN A 177 11.23 2.30 17.97
C GLN A 177 11.36 1.03 18.85
N SER A 178 10.25 0.50 19.37
CA SER A 178 10.25 -0.64 20.29
C SER A 178 10.00 -1.98 19.58
N ARG A 179 11.06 -2.56 19.00
CA ARG A 179 10.98 -3.82 18.23
C ARG A 179 10.87 -5.10 19.07
N ASN A 180 11.10 -4.99 20.38
CA ASN A 180 11.12 -6.15 21.29
C ASN A 180 9.79 -6.38 22.02
N THR A 181 8.71 -5.70 21.61
CA THR A 181 7.40 -5.91 22.21
C THR A 181 6.69 -7.13 21.62
N ARG A 182 5.81 -7.74 22.41
CA ARG A 182 4.92 -8.81 21.94
C ARG A 182 3.99 -8.33 20.84
N ALA A 183 3.49 -7.09 20.94
CA ALA A 183 2.64 -6.47 19.91
C ALA A 183 3.38 -6.33 18.57
N PHE A 184 4.64 -5.87 18.58
CA PHE A 184 5.49 -5.82 17.39
C PHE A 184 5.70 -7.20 16.79
N THR A 185 5.93 -8.22 17.63
CA THR A 185 6.12 -9.61 17.18
C THR A 185 4.86 -10.15 16.50
N ASN A 186 3.68 -9.94 17.08
CA ASN A 186 2.41 -10.37 16.50
C ASN A 186 2.13 -9.64 15.17
N LEU A 187 2.39 -8.34 15.11
CA LEU A 187 2.21 -7.55 13.89
C LEU A 187 3.18 -7.97 12.78
N SER A 188 4.44 -8.29 13.13
CA SER A 188 5.43 -8.85 12.22
C SER A 188 5.03 -10.25 11.71
N GLU A 189 4.44 -11.09 12.57
CA GLU A 189 3.90 -12.40 12.18
C GLU A 189 2.77 -12.24 11.13
N ILE A 190 1.87 -11.27 11.33
CA ILE A 190 0.82 -10.94 10.35
C ILE A 190 1.41 -10.45 9.03
N LEU A 191 2.39 -9.53 9.07
CA LEU A 191 3.04 -9.01 7.87
C LEU A 191 3.69 -10.14 7.06
N LYS A 192 4.37 -11.08 7.74
CA LYS A 192 4.97 -12.26 7.12
C LYS A 192 3.92 -13.14 6.43
N VAL A 193 2.79 -13.40 7.09
CA VAL A 193 1.69 -14.19 6.52
C VAL A 193 1.07 -13.52 5.30
N LEU A 194 0.91 -12.19 5.33
CA LEU A 194 0.47 -11.40 4.16
C LEU A 194 1.46 -11.55 3.00
N GLU A 195 2.75 -11.38 3.27
CA GLU A 195 3.82 -11.45 2.27
C GLU A 195 3.90 -12.83 1.60
N GLU A 196 3.87 -13.91 2.39
CA GLU A 196 3.91 -15.29 1.90
C GLU A 196 2.69 -15.61 1.03
N PHE A 197 1.49 -15.14 1.43
CA PHE A 197 0.27 -15.38 0.66
C PHE A 197 0.26 -14.63 -0.67
N MET A 198 0.70 -13.38 -0.66
CA MET A 198 0.74 -12.48 -1.81
C MET A 198 1.86 -12.80 -2.81
N VAL A 199 2.84 -13.61 -2.39
CA VAL A 199 4.01 -14.02 -3.19
C VAL A 199 4.73 -12.79 -3.75
N ILE A 200 5.00 -11.81 -2.88
CA ILE A 200 5.62 -10.55 -3.29
C ILE A 200 7.05 -10.83 -3.81
N PRO A 201 7.36 -10.53 -5.08
CA PRO A 201 8.66 -10.85 -5.66
C PRO A 201 9.82 -10.08 -4.99
N PRO A 202 11.03 -10.67 -4.93
CA PRO A 202 12.22 -9.97 -4.42
C PRO A 202 12.48 -8.64 -5.11
N GLN A 203 12.25 -8.55 -6.42
CA GLN A 203 12.39 -7.31 -7.19
C GLN A 203 11.44 -6.23 -6.69
N GLN A 204 10.18 -6.56 -6.40
CA GLN A 204 9.21 -5.61 -5.87
C GLN A 204 9.59 -5.16 -4.45
N LYS A 205 10.12 -6.07 -3.63
CA LYS A 205 10.63 -5.72 -2.29
C LYS A 205 11.80 -4.75 -2.37
N GLU A 206 12.73 -4.97 -3.31
CA GLU A 206 13.86 -4.08 -3.51
C GLU A 206 13.42 -2.69 -3.99
N ILE A 207 12.46 -2.63 -4.90
CA ILE A 207 11.90 -1.33 -5.32
C ILE A 207 11.28 -0.60 -4.13
N ASN A 208 10.46 -1.30 -3.34
CA ASN A 208 9.89 -0.72 -2.12
C ASN A 208 10.99 -0.25 -1.15
N ARG A 209 12.04 -1.05 -0.92
CA ARG A 209 13.17 -0.68 -0.05
C ARG A 209 13.84 0.62 -0.50
N ARG A 210 14.18 0.72 -1.79
CA ARG A 210 14.84 1.90 -2.37
C ARG A 210 13.96 3.15 -2.30
N GLN A 211 12.67 3.00 -2.59
CA GLN A 211 11.71 4.09 -2.43
C GLN A 211 11.60 4.55 -0.97
N THR A 212 11.52 3.61 -0.02
CA THR A 212 11.51 3.94 1.41
C THR A 212 12.77 4.75 1.77
N ALA A 213 13.96 4.28 1.37
CA ALA A 213 15.21 4.99 1.63
C ALA A 213 15.24 6.39 1.03
N ALA A 214 14.76 6.55 -0.21
CA ALA A 214 14.68 7.84 -0.89
C ALA A 214 13.72 8.82 -0.19
N VAL A 215 12.54 8.35 0.22
CA VAL A 215 11.53 9.19 0.91
C VAL A 215 12.00 9.62 2.30
N LEU A 216 12.67 8.72 3.03
CA LEU A 216 13.22 9.01 4.35
C LEU A 216 14.42 9.95 4.30
N ALA A 217 15.12 10.03 3.16
CA ALA A 217 16.23 10.96 2.95
C ALA A 217 15.77 12.39 2.60
N LEU A 218 14.47 12.62 2.42
CA LEU A 218 13.92 13.96 2.18
C LEU A 218 13.91 14.77 3.48
N GLU A 219 14.42 15.99 3.40
CA GLU A 219 14.42 16.96 4.49
C GLU A 219 13.34 18.02 4.25
N ASP A 220 12.62 18.39 5.31
CA ASP A 220 11.66 19.49 5.26
C ASP A 220 12.38 20.84 5.10
N VAL A 221 11.73 21.77 4.40
CA VAL A 221 12.24 23.13 4.19
C VAL A 221 11.48 24.05 5.12
N GLU A 222 12.15 24.59 6.14
CA GLU A 222 11.57 25.63 6.99
C GLU A 222 11.47 26.93 6.18
N VAL A 223 10.25 27.35 5.85
CA VAL A 223 10.00 28.60 5.13
C VAL A 223 10.02 29.76 6.12
N ASP A 224 11.15 30.44 6.21
CA ASP A 224 11.25 31.68 6.98
C ASP A 224 10.54 32.80 6.21
N GLN A 225 9.37 33.24 6.70
CA GLN A 225 8.53 34.28 6.08
C GLN A 225 9.22 35.66 5.96
N ASN A 226 10.42 35.82 6.51
CA ASN A 226 11.13 37.09 6.59
C ASN A 226 12.38 37.17 5.69
N THR A 227 12.66 36.14 4.89
CA THR A 227 13.77 36.17 3.91
C THR A 227 13.26 36.50 2.52
N THR A 228 13.58 37.70 2.06
CA THR A 228 13.45 38.18 0.69
C THR A 228 14.51 37.50 -0.20
N SER A 229 14.52 36.18 -0.26
CA SER A 229 15.43 35.40 -1.11
C SER A 229 14.70 34.87 -2.36
N ASP A 230 15.38 35.02 -3.49
CA ASP A 230 15.01 34.78 -4.89
C ASP A 230 13.81 33.83 -5.13
N TYR A 231 12.72 34.35 -5.72
CA TYR A 231 11.50 33.60 -6.09
C TYR A 231 11.79 32.33 -6.92
N LYS A 232 12.92 32.28 -7.64
CA LYS A 232 13.36 31.13 -8.45
C LYS A 232 13.80 29.91 -7.64
N GLU A 233 14.16 30.07 -6.36
CA GLU A 233 14.52 28.95 -5.49
C GLU A 233 13.30 28.22 -4.92
N ARG A 234 12.09 28.75 -5.13
CA ARG A 234 10.82 28.19 -4.63
C ARG A 234 9.91 27.63 -5.73
N THR A 235 10.43 27.44 -6.94
CA THR A 235 9.71 26.79 -8.04
C THR A 235 10.03 25.31 -8.08
N CYS A 236 9.01 24.44 -8.04
CA CYS A 236 9.23 23.01 -8.25
C CYS A 236 9.49 22.73 -9.74
N CYS A 237 10.67 22.26 -10.11
CA CYS A 237 10.99 22.04 -11.54
C CYS A 237 10.27 20.83 -12.17
N ILE A 238 9.49 20.06 -11.41
CA ILE A 238 8.71 18.92 -11.91
C ILE A 238 7.36 19.41 -12.45
N CYS A 239 6.62 20.20 -11.67
CA CYS A 239 5.33 20.76 -12.10
C CYS A 239 5.44 22.18 -12.67
N LEU A 240 6.59 22.84 -12.48
CA LEU A 240 6.86 24.23 -12.86
C LEU A 240 6.00 25.27 -12.12
N ASN A 241 5.39 24.90 -10.98
CA ASN A 241 4.62 25.79 -10.13
C ASN A 241 5.46 26.27 -8.92
N ASP A 242 5.12 27.46 -8.42
CA ASP A 242 5.73 28.08 -7.24
C ASP A 242 5.03 27.68 -5.94
N TYR A 243 5.78 27.72 -4.82
CA TYR A 243 5.21 27.62 -3.47
C TYR A 243 4.45 28.92 -3.14
N ASP A 244 3.15 28.80 -2.86
CA ASP A 244 2.16 29.88 -2.65
C ASP A 244 1.78 30.70 -3.90
N SER A 245 1.03 30.10 -4.84
CA SER A 245 0.04 30.90 -5.57
C SER A 245 -1.25 30.90 -4.77
N ASP A 246 -1.51 32.00 -4.07
CA ASP A 246 -2.82 32.37 -3.48
C ASP A 246 -3.89 32.53 -4.57
N GLU A 247 -4.17 31.47 -5.35
CA GLU A 247 -5.38 31.41 -6.16
C GLU A 247 -6.48 30.84 -5.27
N GLU A 248 -7.20 31.79 -4.66
CA GLU A 248 -8.51 31.59 -4.06
C GLU A 248 -9.38 30.71 -4.99
N GLU A 249 -9.87 29.60 -4.45
CA GLU A 249 -10.94 28.71 -4.93
C GLU A 249 -10.49 27.26 -5.27
N GLU A 250 -10.96 26.35 -4.40
CA GLU A 250 -10.97 24.88 -4.49
C GLU A 250 -9.69 24.11 -4.08
N GLU A 251 -9.73 23.59 -2.84
CA GLU A 251 -8.80 22.64 -2.23
C GLU A 251 -7.35 23.12 -2.09
N VAL A 252 -7.02 23.68 -0.91
CA VAL A 252 -5.64 23.95 -0.48
C VAL A 252 -4.86 22.63 -0.49
N VAL A 253 -4.16 22.36 -1.59
CA VAL A 253 -3.10 21.35 -1.60
C VAL A 253 -1.97 21.97 -0.79
N GLU A 254 -1.73 21.48 0.43
CA GLU A 254 -0.53 21.82 1.20
C GLU A 254 0.70 21.32 0.41
N ASP A 255 1.16 22.09 -0.56
CA ASP A 255 2.31 21.76 -1.41
C ASP A 255 3.61 21.99 -0.64
N ARG A 256 3.85 21.16 0.38
CA ARG A 256 5.06 21.21 1.21
C ARG A 256 6.30 21.05 0.33
N MET A 257 7.25 21.96 0.51
CA MET A 257 8.56 21.87 -0.14
C MET A 257 9.51 20.99 0.67
N VAL A 258 10.20 20.10 -0.04
CA VAL A 258 11.24 19.23 0.51
C VAL A 258 12.53 19.38 -0.28
N LYS A 259 13.66 19.13 0.37
CA LYS A 259 14.98 19.11 -0.28
C LYS A 259 15.58 17.70 -0.24
N LEU A 260 16.23 17.31 -1.33
CA LEU A 260 17.08 16.10 -1.37
C LEU A 260 18.44 16.37 -0.71
N PRO A 261 19.25 15.32 -0.41
CA PRO A 261 20.62 15.49 0.07
C PRO A 261 21.56 16.27 -0.87
N CYS A 262 21.20 16.38 -2.15
CA CYS A 262 21.90 17.22 -3.13
C CYS A 262 21.44 18.70 -3.12
N SER A 263 20.62 19.09 -2.14
CA SER A 263 20.07 20.44 -1.90
C SER A 263 19.07 20.97 -2.93
N HIS A 264 18.67 20.18 -3.93
CA HIS A 264 17.59 20.56 -4.84
C HIS A 264 16.20 20.43 -4.19
N LEU A 265 15.33 21.38 -4.50
CA LEU A 265 14.01 21.59 -3.90
C LEU A 265 12.87 21.12 -4.83
N PHE A 266 11.84 20.50 -4.26
CA PHE A 266 10.66 20.01 -4.97
C PHE A 266 9.43 20.01 -4.05
N HIS A 267 8.23 20.07 -4.62
CA HIS A 267 7.03 19.70 -3.86
C HIS A 267 7.13 18.23 -3.45
N GLU A 268 6.72 17.94 -2.22
CA GLU A 268 6.72 16.60 -1.62
C GLU A 268 6.06 15.57 -2.56
N ASP A 269 4.90 15.91 -3.11
CA ASP A 269 4.16 15.00 -4.00
C ASP A 269 4.86 14.81 -5.34
N CYS A 270 5.42 15.87 -5.90
CA CYS A 270 6.14 15.80 -7.16
C CYS A 270 7.37 14.88 -7.07
N VAL A 271 8.15 14.99 -5.99
CA VAL A 271 9.35 14.16 -5.83
C VAL A 271 9.01 12.72 -5.42
N ILE A 272 7.97 12.51 -4.61
CA ILE A 272 7.45 11.16 -4.31
C ILE A 272 7.01 10.46 -5.59
N ASP A 273 6.34 11.16 -6.50
CA ASP A 273 5.93 10.65 -7.80
C ASP A 273 7.11 10.23 -8.66
N TRP A 274 8.14 11.08 -8.67
CA TRP A 274 9.38 10.79 -9.36
C TRP A 274 10.05 9.52 -8.83
N PHE A 275 10.06 9.32 -7.50
CA PHE A 275 10.62 8.12 -6.86
C PHE A 275 9.88 6.82 -7.21
N ASN A 276 8.69 6.88 -7.82
CA ASN A 276 8.07 5.70 -8.41
C ASN A 276 8.80 5.20 -9.66
N THR A 277 9.49 6.08 -10.38
CA THR A 277 10.27 5.74 -11.56
C THR A 277 11.77 5.66 -11.28
N SER A 278 12.32 6.58 -10.50
CA SER A 278 13.76 6.69 -10.27
C SER A 278 14.05 7.30 -8.91
N THR A 279 14.92 6.68 -8.11
CA THR A 279 15.32 7.19 -6.80
C THR A 279 16.53 8.13 -6.88
N THR A 280 16.59 8.96 -7.94
CA THR A 280 17.65 9.95 -8.18
C THR A 280 17.04 11.34 -8.29
N CYS A 281 17.83 12.39 -8.10
CA CYS A 281 17.37 13.77 -8.28
C CYS A 281 16.97 14.04 -9.76
N PRO A 282 15.78 14.60 -10.03
CA PRO A 282 15.38 14.98 -11.39
C PRO A 282 16.33 15.97 -12.08
N LEU A 283 16.99 16.84 -11.30
CA LEU A 283 17.88 17.90 -11.82
C LEU A 283 19.30 17.41 -12.08
N CYS A 284 19.94 16.82 -11.07
CA CYS A 284 21.37 16.45 -11.16
C CYS A 284 21.63 14.94 -11.26
N ARG A 285 20.58 14.11 -11.20
CA ARG A 285 20.65 12.63 -11.26
C ARG A 285 21.50 11.97 -10.17
N GLN A 286 21.89 12.71 -9.15
CA GLN A 286 22.52 12.14 -7.96
C GLN A 286 21.54 11.22 -7.23
N PRO A 287 21.98 10.09 -6.66
CA PRO A 287 21.13 9.24 -5.82
C PRO A 287 20.49 10.02 -4.68
N ALA A 288 19.21 9.76 -4.40
CA ALA A 288 18.49 10.39 -3.29
C ALA A 288 18.96 9.88 -1.92
N PHE A 289 19.67 8.76 -1.86
CA PHE A 289 20.20 8.13 -0.66
C PHE A 289 21.51 7.40 -0.99
N ALA A 290 22.35 7.15 0.03
CA ALA A 290 23.52 6.29 -0.12
C ALA A 290 23.06 4.82 -0.18
N ASP A 291 23.19 4.17 -1.34
CA ASP A 291 22.95 2.74 -1.47
C ASP A 291 24.18 2.02 -0.90
N GLU A 292 24.12 1.61 0.37
CA GLU A 292 25.10 0.68 0.93
C GLU A 292 25.06 -0.60 0.08
N PRO A 293 26.15 -0.99 -0.59
CA PRO A 293 26.13 -2.14 -1.48
C PRO A 293 25.85 -3.39 -0.65
N TRP A 294 24.71 -4.03 -0.93
CA TRP A 294 24.40 -5.35 -0.38
C TRP A 294 25.38 -6.35 -1.02
N SER A 295 26.52 -6.61 -0.36
CA SER A 295 27.50 -7.58 -0.83
C SER A 295 26.99 -9.01 -0.60
N PHE A 296 26.75 -9.72 -1.70
CA PHE A 296 26.65 -11.18 -1.70
C PHE A 296 28.04 -11.82 -1.57
N ASP A 297 28.81 -11.49 -0.54
CA ASP A 297 30.00 -12.28 -0.20
C ASP A 297 29.62 -13.35 0.83
N VAL A 298 28.77 -14.29 0.39
CA VAL A 298 28.75 -15.61 1.02
C VAL A 298 30.01 -16.32 0.55
N SER A 299 31.11 -16.09 1.26
CA SER A 299 32.26 -16.99 1.19
C SER A 299 31.81 -18.34 1.74
N ILE A 300 31.51 -19.26 0.82
CA ILE A 300 31.40 -20.69 1.14
C ILE A 300 32.81 -21.15 1.50
N ASN A 301 33.04 -21.33 2.80
CA ASN A 301 34.11 -22.19 3.33
C ASN A 301 33.45 -23.47 3.87
#